data_AF-A0A953F672-F1
#
_entry.id   AF-A0A953F672-F1
#
_cell.length_a   1.000
_cell.length_b   1.000
_cell.length_c   1.000
_cell.angle_alpha   90.00
_cell.angle_beta   90.00
_cell.angle_gamma   90.00
#
_symmetry.space_group_name_H-M   'P 1'
#
loop_
_entity.id
_entity.type
_entity.pdbx_description
1 polymer ?
#
loop_
_entity_poly.entity_id
_entity_poly.type
_entity_poly.pdbx_seq_one_letter_code
_entity_poly.pdbx_strand_id
1 'polypeptide(L)'
;AAMDMVNEVRRQFREIPGIMEYKAKPQYEKCVEISTKASIREMILPGAIALTVPVLVGFVFGPEVLGGLLAGVTVSGVLMGMFQNNAGGAWDNAKKSFEKGVVINGETFYKKSEPHKASVTGDTVGDPFKDTSGPSMNILIKLMSIVSLIIAPHIAINGGGHSASPTEEIEHSKIESNTSTNGTGNTISWNDAVNIK
;
A
#
# COMPACT_ATOMS: atom_id res chain seq x y z
N ALA A 1 -2.99 -22.06 -2.89
CA ALA A 1 -2.07 -21.95 -1.73
C ALA A 1 -2.71 -22.40 -0.41
N ALA A 2 -3.60 -21.60 0.21
CA ALA A 2 -4.17 -21.95 1.52
C ALA A 2 -4.99 -23.26 1.50
N MET A 3 -5.81 -23.50 0.47
CA MET A 3 -6.56 -24.75 0.33
C MET A 3 -5.63 -25.96 0.11
N ASP A 4 -4.55 -25.79 -0.67
CA ASP A 4 -3.56 -26.84 -0.90
C ASP A 4 -2.85 -27.21 0.39
N MET A 5 -2.51 -26.21 1.22
CA MET A 5 -1.97 -26.41 2.55
C MET A 5 -2.94 -27.18 3.45
N VAL A 6 -4.24 -26.83 3.45
CA VAL A 6 -5.26 -27.54 4.22
C VAL A 6 -5.37 -29.00 3.78
N ASN A 7 -5.36 -29.25 2.48
CA ASN A 7 -5.45 -30.61 1.94
C ASN A 7 -4.21 -31.43 2.31
N GLU A 8 -3.01 -30.85 2.25
CA GLU A 8 -1.78 -31.53 2.66
C GLU A 8 -1.76 -31.84 4.16
N VAL A 9 -2.17 -30.89 5.00
CA VAL A 9 -2.27 -31.12 6.45
C VAL A 9 -3.29 -32.22 6.77
N ARG A 10 -4.46 -32.20 6.11
CA ARG A 10 -5.48 -33.26 6.24
C ARG A 10 -4.97 -34.61 5.77
N ARG A 11 -4.20 -34.64 4.69
CA ARG A 11 -3.55 -35.86 4.17
C ARG A 11 -2.58 -36.43 5.19
N GLN A 12 -1.71 -35.60 5.77
CA GLN A 12 -0.76 -36.03 6.81
C GLN A 12 -1.47 -36.59 8.04
N PHE A 13 -2.55 -35.96 8.51
CA PHE A 13 -3.35 -36.47 9.62
C PHE A 13 -4.03 -37.82 9.33
N ARG A 14 -4.41 -38.09 8.07
CA ARG A 14 -5.07 -39.34 7.67
C ARG A 14 -4.09 -40.48 7.39
N GLU A 15 -2.95 -40.19 6.79
CA GLU A 15 -2.05 -41.20 6.21
C GLU A 15 -0.82 -41.51 7.09
N ILE A 16 -0.44 -40.63 8.01
CA ILE A 16 0.72 -40.84 8.89
C ILE A 16 0.23 -41.37 10.25
N PRO A 17 0.40 -42.68 10.54
CA PRO A 17 -0.02 -43.25 11.82
C PRO A 17 0.81 -42.65 12.98
N GLY A 18 0.13 -42.34 14.09
CA GLY A 18 0.77 -41.80 15.30
C GLY A 18 1.06 -40.30 15.28
N ILE A 19 0.65 -39.56 14.25
CA ILE A 19 0.86 -38.10 14.17
C ILE A 19 -0.02 -37.32 15.16
N MET A 20 -1.27 -37.74 15.37
CA MET A 20 -2.19 -37.18 16.38
C MET A 20 -1.78 -37.54 17.81
N GLU A 21 -1.00 -38.63 17.95
CA GLU A 21 -0.47 -39.11 19.22
C GLU A 21 0.93 -38.54 19.53
N TYR A 22 1.44 -37.63 18.68
CA TYR A 22 2.77 -37.03 18.78
C TYR A 22 3.94 -38.03 18.72
N LYS A 23 3.72 -39.24 18.21
CA LYS A 23 4.73 -40.29 18.05
C LYS A 23 5.45 -40.26 16.70
N ALA A 24 4.81 -39.70 15.68
CA ALA A 24 5.36 -39.53 14.34
C ALA A 24 5.63 -38.05 14.03
N LYS A 25 6.72 -37.77 13.32
CA LYS A 25 7.07 -36.41 12.90
C LYS A 25 6.27 -36.00 11.65
N PRO A 26 5.66 -34.79 11.63
CA PRO A 26 5.02 -34.24 10.44
C PRO A 26 6.02 -34.01 9.30
N GLN A 27 5.53 -34.00 8.06
CA GLN A 27 6.32 -33.68 6.86
C GLN A 27 6.26 -32.16 6.64
N TYR A 28 7.11 -31.42 7.34
CA TYR A 28 7.14 -29.96 7.25
C TYR A 28 7.64 -29.47 5.88
N GLU A 29 8.56 -30.21 5.26
CA GLU A 29 9.18 -29.87 3.98
C GLU A 29 8.13 -29.71 2.88
N LYS A 30 7.11 -30.57 2.86
CA LYS A 30 6.02 -30.49 1.87
C LYS A 30 5.17 -29.24 2.04
N CYS A 31 4.86 -28.87 3.28
CA CYS A 31 4.12 -27.63 3.55
C CYS A 31 4.91 -26.41 3.10
N VAL A 32 6.24 -26.40 3.35
CA VAL A 32 7.15 -25.34 2.89
C VAL A 32 7.17 -25.27 1.37
N GLU A 33 7.32 -26.41 0.68
CA GLU A 33 7.36 -26.45 -0.78
C GLU A 33 6.08 -25.87 -1.42
N ILE A 34 4.90 -26.24 -0.88
CA ILE A 34 3.61 -25.74 -1.37
C ILE A 34 3.52 -24.21 -1.23
N SER A 35 3.89 -23.66 -0.07
CA SER A 35 3.82 -22.22 0.16
C SER A 35 4.85 -21.46 -0.67
N THR A 36 6.09 -21.95 -0.78
CA THR A 36 7.17 -21.35 -1.59
C THR A 36 6.84 -21.35 -3.07
N LYS A 37 6.37 -22.47 -3.63
CA LYS A 37 6.05 -22.56 -5.05
C LYS A 37 4.88 -21.64 -5.42
N ALA A 38 3.87 -21.57 -4.55
CA ALA A 38 2.73 -20.70 -4.75
C ALA A 38 3.13 -19.22 -4.65
N SER A 39 3.90 -18.82 -3.63
CA SER A 39 4.27 -17.42 -3.44
C SER A 39 5.09 -16.88 -4.61
N ILE A 40 6.10 -17.63 -5.07
CA ILE A 40 6.93 -17.21 -6.21
C ILE A 40 6.09 -17.04 -7.48
N ARG A 41 5.17 -17.97 -7.75
CA ARG A 41 4.35 -17.91 -8.96
C ARG A 41 3.35 -16.75 -8.91
N GLU A 42 2.64 -16.59 -7.80
CA GLU A 42 1.56 -15.62 -7.68
C GLU A 42 2.07 -14.18 -7.53
N MET A 43 3.29 -13.96 -7.01
CA MET A 43 3.89 -12.62 -6.89
C MET A 43 4.28 -11.98 -8.23
N ILE A 44 4.49 -12.78 -9.29
CA ILE A 44 4.88 -12.26 -10.61
C ILE A 44 3.79 -11.35 -11.18
N LEU A 45 2.52 -11.76 -11.05
CA LEU A 45 1.39 -11.03 -11.64
C LEU A 45 1.22 -9.61 -11.06
N PRO A 46 1.07 -9.39 -9.74
CA PRO A 46 0.93 -8.04 -9.18
C PRO A 46 2.18 -7.18 -9.43
N GLY A 47 3.38 -7.78 -9.41
CA GLY A 47 4.61 -7.07 -9.76
C GLY A 47 4.63 -6.63 -11.23
N ALA A 48 4.21 -7.50 -12.15
CA ALA A 48 4.14 -7.18 -13.57
C ALA A 48 3.13 -6.07 -13.87
N ILE A 49 1.97 -6.06 -13.21
CA ILE A 49 0.97 -5.00 -13.35
C ILE A 49 1.54 -3.65 -12.88
N ALA A 50 2.25 -3.64 -11.76
CA ALA A 50 2.87 -2.43 -11.20
C ALA A 50 3.86 -1.76 -12.17
N LEU A 51 4.58 -2.56 -12.96
CA LEU A 51 5.59 -2.08 -13.90
C LEU A 51 5.00 -1.76 -15.27
N THR A 52 4.12 -2.62 -15.79
CA THR A 52 3.63 -2.52 -17.17
C THR A 52 2.56 -1.45 -17.34
N VAL A 53 1.67 -1.27 -16.35
CA VAL A 53 0.56 -0.32 -16.47
C VAL A 53 1.03 1.14 -16.64
N PRO A 54 1.95 1.67 -15.81
CA PRO A 54 2.44 3.03 -15.99
C PRO A 54 3.14 3.24 -17.34
N VAL A 55 3.91 2.26 -17.79
CA VAL A 55 4.63 2.30 -19.08
C VAL A 55 3.63 2.35 -20.24
N LEU A 56 2.67 1.42 -20.25
CA LEU A 56 1.65 1.37 -21.30
C LEU A 56 0.81 2.65 -21.33
N VAL A 57 0.36 3.13 -20.17
CA VAL A 57 -0.47 4.33 -20.10
C VAL A 57 0.32 5.57 -20.51
N GLY A 58 1.57 5.71 -20.03
CA GLY A 58 2.43 6.84 -20.35
C GLY A 58 2.75 6.95 -21.84
N PHE A 59 3.08 5.84 -22.52
CA PHE A 59 3.44 5.88 -23.94
C PHE A 59 2.24 5.91 -24.89
N VAL A 60 1.08 5.35 -24.50
CA VAL A 60 -0.11 5.29 -25.38
C VAL A 60 -1.00 6.52 -25.22
N PHE A 61 -1.19 7.00 -23.98
CA PHE A 61 -2.16 8.06 -23.66
C PHE A 61 -1.52 9.38 -23.24
N GLY A 62 -0.22 9.39 -22.92
CA GLY A 62 0.52 10.60 -22.57
C GLY A 62 0.55 10.92 -21.07
N PRO A 63 1.25 12.00 -20.69
CA PRO A 63 1.56 12.34 -19.31
C PRO A 63 0.34 12.79 -18.49
N GLU A 64 -0.65 13.45 -19.08
CA GLU A 64 -1.83 13.96 -18.37
C GLU A 64 -2.71 12.81 -17.87
N VAL A 65 -2.96 11.80 -18.72
CA VAL A 65 -3.73 10.61 -18.37
C VAL A 65 -2.98 9.76 -17.34
N LEU A 66 -1.66 9.66 -17.47
CA LEU A 66 -0.81 8.98 -16.48
C LEU A 66 -0.89 9.66 -15.10
N GLY A 67 -0.88 11.00 -15.05
CA GLY A 67 -1.08 11.76 -13.81
C GLY A 67 -2.43 11.49 -13.16
N GLY A 68 -3.51 11.47 -13.96
CA GLY A 68 -4.85 11.11 -13.48
C GLY A 68 -4.94 9.68 -12.94
N LEU A 69 -4.31 8.71 -13.61
CA LEU A 69 -4.21 7.33 -13.14
C LEU A 69 -3.52 7.26 -11.77
N LEU A 70 -2.36 7.92 -11.62
CA LEU A 70 -1.61 7.93 -10.36
C LEU A 70 -2.41 8.55 -9.22
N ALA A 71 -3.11 9.65 -9.48
CA ALA A 71 -3.99 10.28 -8.50
C ALA A 71 -5.10 9.31 -8.04
N GLY A 72 -5.78 8.66 -8.99
CA GLY A 72 -6.84 7.70 -8.70
C GLY A 72 -6.36 6.46 -7.94
N VAL A 73 -5.26 5.85 -8.40
CA VAL A 73 -4.62 4.70 -7.74
C VAL A 73 -4.16 5.05 -6.32
N THR A 74 -3.62 6.25 -6.12
CA THR A 74 -3.17 6.69 -4.80
C THR A 74 -4.35 6.83 -3.83
N VAL A 75 -5.39 7.58 -4.19
CA VAL A 75 -6.53 7.82 -3.27
C VAL A 75 -7.27 6.51 -2.97
N SER A 76 -7.56 5.70 -3.99
CA SER A 76 -8.25 4.42 -3.80
C SER A 76 -7.39 3.39 -3.07
N GLY A 77 -6.11 3.27 -3.43
CA GLY A 77 -5.19 2.30 -2.85
C GLY A 77 -4.85 2.58 -1.39
N VAL A 78 -4.66 3.84 -1.01
CA VAL A 78 -4.40 4.21 0.40
C VAL A 78 -5.59 3.83 1.29
N LEU A 79 -6.82 4.19 0.88
CA LEU A 79 -8.03 3.85 1.63
C LEU A 79 -8.22 2.34 1.76
N MET A 80 -8.02 1.60 0.66
CA MET A 80 -8.13 0.14 0.66
C MET A 80 -7.05 -0.52 1.54
N GLY A 81 -5.81 -0.06 1.46
CA GLY A 81 -4.71 -0.58 2.28
C GLY A 81 -4.95 -0.36 3.78
N MET A 82 -5.44 0.84 4.16
CA MET A 82 -5.82 1.13 5.54
C MET A 82 -6.96 0.23 6.02
N PHE A 83 -8.00 0.05 5.20
CA PHE A 83 -9.12 -0.83 5.53
C PHE A 83 -8.66 -2.26 5.77
N GLN A 84 -7.84 -2.83 4.88
CA GLN A 84 -7.36 -4.22 4.99
C GLN A 84 -6.51 -4.44 6.25
N ASN A 85 -5.58 -3.52 6.53
CA ASN A 85 -4.72 -3.58 7.71
C ASN A 85 -5.55 -3.51 9.01
N ASN A 86 -6.49 -2.57 9.07
CA ASN A 86 -7.31 -2.36 10.27
C ASN A 86 -8.34 -3.50 10.46
N ALA A 87 -9.00 -3.94 9.40
CA ALA A 87 -9.98 -5.03 9.46
C ALA A 87 -9.32 -6.35 9.88
N GLY A 88 -8.20 -6.72 9.25
CA GLY A 88 -7.46 -7.93 9.61
C GLY A 88 -6.92 -7.89 11.04
N GLY A 89 -6.37 -6.74 11.48
CA GLY A 89 -5.91 -6.55 12.86
C GLY A 89 -7.05 -6.61 13.89
N ALA A 90 -8.22 -6.07 13.56
CA ALA A 90 -9.40 -6.14 14.42
C ALA A 90 -9.89 -7.58 14.59
N TRP A 91 -9.93 -8.38 13.51
CA TRP A 91 -10.31 -9.79 13.59
C TRP A 91 -9.31 -10.64 14.40
N ASP A 92 -8.00 -10.43 14.25
CA ASP A 92 -6.99 -11.12 15.06
C ASP A 92 -7.11 -10.74 16.56
N ASN A 93 -7.30 -9.45 16.85
CA ASN A 93 -7.48 -8.98 18.22
C ASN A 93 -8.79 -9.48 18.85
N ALA A 94 -9.87 -9.57 18.08
CA ALA A 94 -11.12 -10.18 18.53
C ALA A 94 -10.91 -11.65 18.91
N LYS A 95 -10.26 -12.45 18.04
CA LYS A 95 -9.90 -13.84 18.34
C LYS A 95 -9.08 -13.93 19.63
N LYS A 96 -7.99 -13.16 19.74
CA LYS A 96 -7.13 -13.12 20.94
C LYS A 96 -7.89 -12.73 22.22
N SER A 97 -8.97 -11.96 22.11
CA SER A 97 -9.81 -11.59 23.27
C SER A 97 -10.62 -12.78 23.76
N PHE A 98 -11.22 -13.57 22.86
CA PHE A 98 -11.87 -14.84 23.22
C PHE A 98 -10.87 -15.87 23.75
N GLU A 99 -9.62 -15.85 23.30
CA GLU A 99 -8.56 -16.71 23.81
C GLU A 99 -8.16 -16.41 25.25
N LYS A 100 -8.28 -15.15 25.69
CA LYS A 100 -8.00 -14.68 27.05
C LYS A 100 -9.21 -14.78 28.00
N GLY A 101 -10.39 -15.09 27.47
CA GLY A 101 -11.66 -15.04 28.18
C GLY A 101 -12.26 -13.64 28.11
N VAL A 102 -13.35 -13.49 27.36
CA VAL A 102 -14.06 -12.22 27.19
C VAL A 102 -15.46 -12.33 27.79
N VAL A 103 -15.90 -11.28 28.47
CA VAL A 103 -17.26 -11.20 29.01
C VAL A 103 -18.12 -10.45 28.00
N ILE A 104 -19.17 -11.10 27.49
CA ILE A 104 -20.14 -10.50 26.58
C ILE A 104 -21.51 -10.70 27.21
N ASN A 105 -22.24 -9.60 27.45
CA ASN A 105 -23.58 -9.62 28.05
C ASN A 105 -23.67 -10.37 29.40
N GLY A 106 -22.60 -10.33 30.21
CA GLY A 106 -22.53 -10.99 31.52
C GLY A 106 -22.10 -12.47 31.48
N GLU A 107 -21.92 -13.06 30.29
CA GLU A 107 -21.40 -14.41 30.13
C GLU A 107 -19.93 -14.40 29.69
N THR A 108 -19.10 -15.22 30.33
CA THR A 108 -17.68 -15.35 29.97
C THR A 108 -17.48 -16.42 28.91
N PHE A 109 -17.04 -16.02 27.72
CA PHE A 109 -16.73 -16.90 26.61
C PHE A 109 -15.22 -17.18 26.55
N TYR A 110 -14.87 -18.45 26.42
CA TYR A 110 -13.50 -18.94 26.34
C TYR A 110 -13.20 -19.66 25.01
N LYS A 111 -11.97 -20.15 24.86
CA LYS A 111 -11.55 -21.04 23.77
C LYS A 111 -12.54 -22.20 23.61
N LYS A 112 -12.77 -22.59 22.35
CA LYS A 112 -13.69 -23.66 21.90
C LYS A 112 -15.18 -23.33 21.98
N SER A 113 -15.58 -22.17 22.49
CA SER A 113 -16.96 -21.67 22.35
C SER A 113 -17.31 -21.38 20.89
N GLU A 114 -18.61 -21.33 20.57
CA GLU A 114 -19.08 -20.98 19.21
C GLU A 114 -18.60 -19.58 18.77
N PRO A 115 -18.69 -18.52 19.60
CA PRO A 115 -18.11 -17.21 19.25
C PRO A 115 -16.60 -17.23 19.02
N HIS A 116 -15.86 -18.08 19.76
CA HIS A 116 -14.44 -18.27 19.52
C HIS A 116 -14.18 -18.91 18.15
N LYS A 117 -14.94 -19.94 17.73
CA LYS A 117 -14.78 -20.51 16.39
C LYS A 117 -15.09 -19.48 15.29
N ALA A 118 -16.12 -18.66 15.46
CA ALA A 118 -16.47 -17.60 14.52
C ALA A 118 -15.35 -16.56 14.40
N SER A 119 -14.74 -16.15 15.52
CA SER A 119 -13.60 -15.21 15.49
C SER A 119 -12.34 -15.81 14.87
N VAL A 120 -12.09 -17.11 15.02
CA VAL A 120 -11.01 -17.82 14.29
C VAL A 120 -11.26 -17.76 12.78
N THR A 121 -12.49 -18.00 12.32
CA THR A 121 -12.83 -17.85 10.89
C THR A 121 -12.59 -16.43 10.42
N GLY A 122 -12.99 -15.42 11.20
CA GLY A 122 -12.73 -14.01 10.89
C GLY A 122 -11.24 -13.69 10.74
N ASP A 123 -10.41 -14.19 11.66
CA ASP A 123 -8.96 -14.02 11.59
C ASP A 123 -8.36 -14.69 10.35
N THR A 124 -8.80 -15.91 10.01
CA THR A 124 -8.32 -16.60 8.78
C THR A 124 -8.71 -15.89 7.48
N VAL A 125 -9.83 -15.15 7.47
CA VAL A 125 -10.20 -14.27 6.35
C VAL A 125 -9.36 -12.98 6.38
N GLY A 126 -8.99 -12.51 7.57
CA GLY A 126 -8.16 -11.33 7.79
C GLY A 126 -6.68 -11.51 7.51
N ASP A 127 -6.13 -12.73 7.61
CA ASP A 127 -4.70 -13.02 7.40
C ASP A 127 -4.20 -12.54 6.02
N PRO A 128 -4.86 -12.85 4.89
CA PRO A 128 -4.45 -12.30 3.59
C PRO A 128 -4.54 -10.77 3.53
N PHE A 129 -5.48 -10.16 4.27
CA PHE A 129 -5.68 -8.71 4.27
C PHE A 129 -4.57 -7.98 5.04
N LYS A 130 -4.26 -8.41 6.26
CA LYS A 130 -3.27 -7.73 7.12
C LYS A 130 -1.82 -8.08 6.78
N ASP A 131 -1.55 -9.30 6.32
CA ASP A 131 -0.17 -9.80 6.15
C ASP A 131 0.28 -9.84 4.69
N THR A 132 -0.63 -9.76 3.72
CA THR A 132 -0.29 -9.81 2.29
C THR A 132 -0.74 -8.57 1.56
N SER A 133 -2.04 -8.36 1.32
CA SER A 133 -2.51 -7.31 0.40
C SER A 133 -2.42 -5.90 0.98
N GLY A 134 -2.74 -5.73 2.27
CA GLY A 134 -2.79 -4.43 2.92
C GLY A 134 -1.43 -3.72 2.95
N PRO A 135 -0.36 -4.36 3.45
CA PRO A 135 0.98 -3.77 3.41
C PRO A 135 1.51 -3.62 1.98
N SER A 136 1.21 -4.57 1.09
CA SER A 136 1.67 -4.56 -0.30
C SER A 136 1.07 -3.42 -1.12
N MET A 137 -0.15 -2.98 -0.80
CA MET A 137 -0.82 -1.89 -1.52
C MET A 137 -0.02 -0.58 -1.45
N ASN A 138 0.60 -0.27 -0.31
CA ASN A 138 1.44 0.92 -0.16
C ASN A 138 2.71 0.85 -1.04
N ILE A 139 3.29 -0.35 -1.15
CA ILE A 139 4.45 -0.58 -2.01
C ILE A 139 4.04 -0.49 -3.49
N LEU A 140 2.89 -1.04 -3.85
CA LEU A 140 2.37 -0.99 -5.21
C LEU A 140 2.23 0.45 -5.71
N ILE A 141 1.58 1.32 -4.92
CA ILE A 141 1.39 2.73 -5.25
C ILE A 141 2.75 3.42 -5.43
N LYS A 142 3.68 3.22 -4.50
CA LYS A 142 5.01 3.84 -4.56
C LYS A 142 5.80 3.37 -5.78
N LEU A 143 5.76 2.08 -6.09
CA LEU A 143 6.44 1.53 -7.27
C LEU A 143 5.85 2.10 -8.55
N MET A 144 4.53 2.14 -8.70
CA MET A 144 3.88 2.74 -9.88
C MET A 144 4.26 4.22 -10.05
N SER A 145 4.30 5.00 -8.96
CA SER A 145 4.73 6.40 -8.98
C SER A 145 6.19 6.58 -9.38
N ILE A 146 7.10 5.75 -8.84
CA ILE A 146 8.53 5.79 -9.20
C ILE A 146 8.74 5.42 -10.67
N VAL A 147 8.08 4.37 -11.16
CA VAL A 147 8.17 3.97 -12.58
C VAL A 147 7.66 5.09 -13.47
N SER A 148 6.54 5.71 -13.11
CA SER A 148 5.96 6.85 -13.85
C SER A 148 6.92 8.04 -13.90
N LEU A 149 7.60 8.34 -12.79
CA LEU A 149 8.60 9.40 -12.73
C LEU A 149 9.81 9.10 -13.61
N ILE A 150 10.26 7.84 -13.67
CA ILE A 150 11.38 7.43 -14.52
C ILE A 150 11.04 7.59 -16.00
N ILE A 151 9.80 7.29 -16.42
CA ILE A 151 9.38 7.44 -17.82
C ILE A 151 8.98 8.87 -18.20
N ALA A 152 8.71 9.74 -17.23
CA ALA A 152 8.20 11.10 -17.46
C ALA A 152 9.04 11.93 -18.46
N PRO A 153 10.39 11.96 -18.39
CA PRO A 153 11.19 12.68 -19.38
C PRO A 153 11.05 12.10 -20.79
N HIS A 154 10.92 10.79 -20.92
CA HIS A 154 10.81 10.11 -22.22
C HIS A 154 9.48 10.35 -22.91
N ILE A 155 8.39 10.53 -22.15
CA ILE A 155 7.08 10.85 -22.72
C ILE A 155 6.93 12.36 -22.96
N ALA A 156 7.55 13.22 -22.13
CA ALA A 156 7.52 14.66 -22.32
C ALA A 156 8.30 15.12 -23.57
N ILE A 157 9.39 14.45 -23.90
CA ILE A 157 10.22 14.78 -25.08
C ILE A 157 9.57 14.30 -26.39
N ASN A 158 8.84 13.18 -26.37
CA ASN A 158 8.17 12.63 -27.55
C ASN A 158 6.76 13.22 -27.79
N GLY A 159 6.20 13.92 -26.80
CA GLY A 159 4.88 14.56 -26.85
C GLY A 159 4.84 15.95 -27.51
N GLY A 160 5.73 16.22 -28.49
CA GLY A 160 5.78 17.47 -29.25
C GLY A 160 4.60 17.71 -30.20
N GLY A 161 3.37 17.47 -29.75
CA GLY A 161 2.16 17.51 -30.56
C GLY A 161 0.88 17.77 -29.79
N HIS A 162 0.92 18.47 -28.65
CA HIS A 162 -0.22 19.24 -28.14
C HIS A 162 0.30 20.59 -27.69
N SER A 163 0.14 21.59 -28.55
CA SER A 163 0.39 23.00 -28.26
C SER A 163 -0.48 23.45 -27.08
N ALA A 164 0.06 23.41 -25.88
CA ALA A 164 -0.23 24.48 -24.92
C ALA A 164 0.66 25.66 -25.32
N SER A 165 0.06 26.71 -25.88
CA SER A 165 0.79 27.95 -26.15
C SER A 165 1.39 28.47 -24.84
N PRO A 166 2.65 28.93 -24.82
CA PRO A 166 3.10 29.83 -23.77
C PRO A 166 2.45 31.19 -24.05
N THR A 167 1.33 31.45 -23.39
CA THR A 167 0.76 32.77 -23.17
C THR A 167 0.62 32.81 -21.65
N GLU A 168 1.38 33.58 -20.89
CA GLU A 168 1.64 35.01 -21.07
C GLU A 168 3.11 35.36 -20.78
N GLU A 169 3.72 36.16 -21.67
CA GLU A 169 4.80 37.06 -21.29
C GLU A 169 4.22 38.04 -20.25
N ILE A 170 4.78 38.05 -19.04
CA ILE A 170 4.47 39.11 -18.06
C ILE A 170 5.14 40.38 -18.59
N GLU A 171 4.33 41.20 -19.25
CA GLU A 171 4.67 42.56 -19.64
C GLU A 171 4.96 43.36 -18.35
N HIS A 172 6.21 43.79 -18.19
CA HIS A 172 6.62 44.70 -17.11
C HIS A 172 5.90 46.04 -17.28
N SER A 173 4.70 46.17 -16.74
CA SER A 173 4.09 47.48 -16.53
C SER A 173 4.90 48.23 -15.48
N LYS A 174 5.61 49.28 -15.92
CA LYS A 174 6.15 50.31 -15.04
C LYS A 174 4.97 50.94 -14.31
N ILE A 175 4.76 50.56 -13.06
CA ILE A 175 3.91 51.32 -12.14
C ILE A 175 4.76 52.50 -11.66
N GLU A 176 4.56 53.66 -12.26
CA GLU A 176 4.97 54.93 -11.68
C GLU A 176 4.12 55.18 -10.43
N SER A 177 4.68 54.92 -9.25
CA SER A 177 4.10 55.37 -7.99
C SER A 177 4.59 56.77 -7.68
N ASN A 178 3.76 57.76 -8.04
CA ASN A 178 3.80 59.09 -7.44
C ASN A 178 3.48 58.96 -5.95
N THR A 179 4.49 59.09 -5.09
CA THR A 179 4.25 59.45 -3.70
C THR A 179 5.35 60.36 -3.17
N SER A 180 4.88 61.54 -2.78
CA SER A 180 5.62 62.67 -2.22
C SER A 180 6.58 62.26 -1.12
N THR A 181 7.80 62.77 -1.20
CA THR A 181 8.77 62.85 -0.12
C THR A 181 8.15 63.51 1.11
N ASN A 182 8.30 62.90 2.29
CA ASN A 182 8.55 63.54 3.59
C ASN A 182 8.70 62.48 4.69
N GLY A 183 9.86 62.45 5.35
CA GLY A 183 10.02 61.73 6.62
C GLY A 183 11.29 60.88 6.71
N THR A 184 12.24 61.38 7.49
CA THR A 184 13.50 60.75 7.92
C THR A 184 13.32 59.36 8.53
N GLY A 185 14.07 58.37 8.04
CA GLY A 185 14.25 57.06 8.69
C GLY A 185 15.29 56.22 7.96
N ASN A 186 16.40 55.90 8.64
CA ASN A 186 17.51 55.09 8.11
C ASN A 186 17.02 53.77 7.49
N THR A 187 17.42 53.50 6.25
CA THR A 187 17.29 52.18 5.63
C THR A 187 18.46 51.30 6.06
N ILE A 188 18.16 50.24 6.84
CA ILE A 188 19.13 49.19 7.16
C ILE A 188 19.18 48.23 5.97
N SER A 189 20.38 48.01 5.42
CA SER A 189 20.62 47.09 4.31
C SER A 189 20.73 45.66 4.83
N TRP A 190 20.22 44.68 4.07
CA TRP A 190 20.25 43.25 4.39
C TRP A 190 21.65 42.66 4.63
N ASN A 191 22.71 43.38 4.27
CA ASN A 191 24.09 42.99 4.58
C ASN A 191 24.48 43.22 6.05
N ASP A 192 23.75 44.06 6.80
CA ASP A 192 24.05 44.33 8.21
C ASP A 192 23.39 43.31 9.16
N ALA A 193 22.47 42.46 8.66
CA ALA A 193 21.76 41.46 9.46
C ALA A 193 22.47 40.10 9.55
N VAL A 194 23.58 39.90 8.83
CA VAL A 194 24.27 38.59 8.72
C VAL A 194 25.51 38.49 9.63
N ASN A 195 25.82 39.51 10.44
CA ASN A 195 27.00 39.52 11.29
C ASN A 195 26.73 39.88 12.76
N ILE A 196 25.81 39.15 13.40
CA ILE A 196 25.73 39.13 14.87
C ILE A 196 25.76 37.66 15.34
N LYS A 197 26.85 37.32 16.03
CA LYS A 197 27.04 36.13 16.86
C LYS A 197 26.21 36.21 18.13
#